data_AF-A0A967Z7N7-F1
#
_entry.id   AF-A0A967Z7N7-F1
#
_cell.length_a   1.000
_cell.length_b   1.000
_cell.length_c   1.000
_cell.angle_alpha   90.00
_cell.angle_beta   90.00
_cell.angle_gamma   90.00
#
_symmetry.space_group_name_H-M   'P 1'
#
loop_
_entity.id
_entity.type
_entity.pdbx_description
1 polymer ?
#
loop_
_entity_poly.entity_id
_entity_poly.type
_entity_poly.pdbx_seq_one_letter_code
_entity_poly.pdbx_strand_id
1 'polypeptide(L)' 'RVMALPCHPYIVGVPHRIKYFRKIYETIRRKPGVLFWTGSQILDWYLSQK' A
#
# COMPACT_ATOMS: atom_id res chain seq x y z
N ARG A 1 -3.23 -11.50 -6.27
CA ARG A 1 -1.84 -11.38 -5.74
C ARG A 1 -1.82 -10.22 -4.76
N VAL A 2 -1.01 -10.28 -3.70
CA VAL A 2 -0.91 -9.23 -2.67
C VAL A 2 0.52 -8.68 -2.64
N MET A 3 0.67 -7.37 -2.52
CA MET A 3 1.96 -6.69 -2.38
C MET A 3 1.94 -5.85 -1.10
N ALA A 4 2.89 -6.07 -0.20
CA ALA A 4 3.05 -5.27 1.00
C ALA A 4 3.94 -4.06 0.72
N LEU A 5 3.56 -2.88 1.24
CA LEU A 5 4.39 -1.68 1.23
C LEU A 5 4.77 -1.34 2.68
N PRO A 6 6.02 -1.61 3.10
CA PRO A 6 6.44 -1.33 4.47
C PRO A 6 6.58 0.17 4.71
N CYS A 7 5.91 0.68 5.75
CA CYS A 7 5.93 2.08 6.15
C CYS A 7 6.57 2.23 7.52
N HIS A 8 7.89 2.46 7.58
CA HIS A 8 8.57 2.82 8.82
C HIS A 8 8.68 4.35 8.90
N PRO A 9 7.96 5.05 9.81
CA PRO A 9 7.95 6.52 9.82
C PRO A 9 9.34 7.14 9.91
N TYR A 10 10.25 6.53 10.68
CA TYR A 10 11.66 6.95 10.76
C TYR A 10 12.42 6.83 9.43
N ILE A 11 12.04 5.88 8.57
CA ILE A 11 12.67 5.67 7.27
C ILE A 11 11.97 6.55 6.22
N VAL A 12 10.70 6.29 5.94
CA VAL A 12 10.00 6.92 4.82
C VAL A 12 9.49 8.33 5.13
N GLY A 13 9.36 8.69 6.40
CA GLY A 13 8.80 9.96 6.86
C GLY A 13 9.76 11.14 6.84
N VAL A 14 11.06 10.92 6.65
CA VAL A 14 12.04 12.02 6.66
C VAL A 14 11.91 12.92 5.42
N PRO A 15 12.21 14.24 5.53
CA PRO A 15 11.90 15.22 4.48
C PRO A 15 12.45 14.87 3.09
N HIS A 16 13.66 14.31 3.02
CA HIS A 16 14.27 13.96 1.74
C HIS A 16 13.75 12.64 1.13
N ARG A 17 13.00 11.82 1.89
CA ARG A 17 12.46 10.52 1.43
C ARG A 17 10.94 10.49 1.24
N ILE A 18 10.17 11.28 1.99
CA ILE A 18 8.69 11.27 1.93
C ILE A 18 8.14 11.49 0.51
N LYS A 19 8.83 12.28 -0.32
CA LYS A 19 8.45 12.51 -1.73
C LYS A 19 8.39 11.23 -2.56
N TYR A 20 9.24 10.25 -2.29
CA TYR A 20 9.25 8.98 -3.01
C TYR A 20 8.09 8.09 -2.59
N PHE A 21 7.72 8.11 -1.31
CA PHE A 21 6.52 7.43 -0.82
C PHE A 21 5.25 7.92 -1.54
N ARG A 22 5.10 9.25 -1.69
CA ARG A 22 4.03 9.87 -2.48
C ARG A 22 4.05 9.40 -3.95
N LYS A 23 5.22 9.41 -4.59
CA LYS A 23 5.38 8.99 -5.99
C LYS A 23 4.99 7.53 -6.23
N ILE A 24 5.29 6.64 -5.28
CA ILE A 24 4.88 5.23 -5.34
C ILE A 24 3.34 5.14 -5.35
N TYR A 25 2.67 5.81 -4.41
CA TYR A 25 1.20 5.83 -4.34
C TYR A 25 0.57 6.38 -5.62
N GLU A 26 1.05 7.52 -6.12
CA GLU A 26 0.56 8.12 -7.37
C GLU A 26 0.73 7.18 -8.57
N THR A 27 1.85 6.46 -8.65
CA THR A 27 2.13 5.52 -9.75
C THR A 27 1.22 4.30 -9.69
N ILE A 28 1.03 3.72 -8.50
CA ILE A 28 0.22 2.52 -8.31
C ILE A 28 -1.27 2.84 -8.52
N ARG A 29 -1.74 3.98 -8.02
CA ARG A 29 -3.16 4.37 -8.09
C ARG A 29 -3.65 4.65 -9.51
N ARG A 30 -2.75 4.93 -10.46
CA ARG A 30 -3.09 5.07 -11.88
C ARG A 30 -3.38 3.74 -12.58
N LYS A 31 -3.04 2.59 -11.97
CA LYS A 31 -3.29 1.27 -12.56
C LYS A 31 -4.72 0.83 -12.22
N PRO A 32 -5.55 0.45 -13.21
CA PRO A 32 -6.90 -0.04 -12.96
C PRO A 32 -6.87 -1.37 -12.20
N GLY A 33 -7.88 -1.63 -11.37
CA GLY A 33 -8.03 -2.89 -10.63
C GLY A 33 -7.13 -3.03 -9.41
N VAL A 34 -6.43 -1.96 -8.98
CA VAL A 34 -5.64 -1.98 -7.74
C VAL A 34 -6.48 -1.51 -6.55
N LEU A 35 -6.50 -2.32 -5.50
CA LEU A 35 -7.13 -2.00 -4.22
C LEU A 35 -6.06 -1.68 -3.18
N PHE A 36 -6.29 -0.61 -2.41
CA PHE A 36 -5.45 -0.24 -1.27
C PHE A 36 -6.17 -0.71 -0.01
N TRP A 37 -5.71 -1.84 0.53
CA TRP A 37 -6.34 -2.49 1.67
C TRP A 37 -5.42 -2.57 2.88
N THR A 38 -6.04 -2.56 4.06
CA THR A 38 -5.39 -2.93 5.32
C THR A 38 -5.27 -4.45 5.44
N GLY A 39 -4.49 -4.91 6.41
CA GLY A 39 -4.38 -6.34 6.71
C GLY A 39 -5.73 -6.98 7.04
N SER A 40 -6.59 -6.30 7.80
CA SER A 40 -7.93 -6.79 8.14
C SER A 40 -8.82 -6.95 6.91
N GLN A 41 -8.82 -5.97 5.98
CA GLN A 41 -9.60 -6.08 4.75
C GLN A 41 -9.14 -7.25 3.86
N ILE A 42 -7.83 -7.52 3.82
CA ILE A 42 -7.28 -8.69 3.11
C ILE A 42 -7.75 -9.99 3.77
N LEU A 43 -7.76 -10.04 5.11
CA LEU A 43 -8.25 -11.19 5.87
C LEU A 43 -9.74 -11.45 5.61
N ASP A 44 -10.57 -10.41 5.72
CA ASP A 44 -12.01 -10.50 5.48
C ASP A 44 -12.31 -10.99 4.06
N TRP A 45 -11.62 -10.42 3.05
CA TRP A 45 -11.71 -10.90 1.67
C TRP A 45 -11.33 -12.36 1.55
N TYR A 46 -10.20 -12.79 2.10
CA TYR A 46 -9.75 -14.17 2.03
C TYR A 46 -10.76 -15.15 2.64
N LEU A 47 -11.34 -14.81 3.79
CA LEU A 47 -12.35 -15.64 4.44
C LEU A 47 -13.66 -15.71 3.65
N SER A 48 -14.05 -14.65 2.93
CA SER A 48 -15.23 -14.64 2.06
C SER A 48 -15.10 -15.48 0.78
N GLN A 49 -13.87 -15.83 0.38
CA GLN A 49 -13.62 -16.70 -0.78
C GLN A 49 -13.71 -18.19 -0.43
N LYS A 50 -14.00 -18.50 0.83
CA LYS A 50 -14.08 -19.85 1.37
C LYS A 50 -15.53 -20.28 1.48
#